data_AF-A0A6A6SSN1-F1
#
_entry.id   AF-A0A6A6SSN1-F1
#
_cell.length_a   1.000
_cell.length_b   1.000
_cell.length_c   1.000
_cell.angle_alpha   90.00
_cell.angle_beta   90.00
_cell.angle_gamma   90.00
#
_symmetry.space_group_name_H-M   'P 1'
#
loop_
_entity.id
_entity.type
_entity.pdbx_description
1 polymer ?
#
loop_
_entity_poly.entity_id
_entity_poly.type
_entity_poly.pdbx_seq_one_letter_code
_entity_poly.pdbx_strand_id
1 'polypeptide(L)'
;MSGTLRKVALIGGSGNLGPHLLDALRKDSSFEVTVICRQSSQSQFPAETKIIRVADNYPIDEVTAAFRGHDAVVLSLTFTDIMETLVDAAIAAGVKRLIPSMWGGRLDDAEAREIFPPAAAKARQLDYVKFKETLGWSWTGVTCGPFLDLCIQKNFFGFDSKTRTGRIWDDGEKRFAVTTYKGVGQALVGILHNPLETANRIVHVSSMEMSLNELLMAYKDVTEVTEWDITYGDTEAGIRDAREQHRTAWEFGDRMEALALLGLLTEIRKEGGAHSGTKGIADNDLLGVAQENLVECVRQNLT
;
A
#
# COMPACT_ATOMS: atom_id res chain seq x y z
N MET A 1 19.50 17.83 -16.77
CA MET A 1 19.17 16.58 -17.48
C MET A 1 18.64 15.59 -16.47
N SER A 2 17.34 15.28 -16.50
CA SER A 2 16.79 14.20 -15.69
C SER A 2 17.25 12.88 -16.30
N GLY A 3 18.12 12.16 -15.59
CA GLY A 3 18.62 10.87 -16.04
C GLY A 3 17.55 9.80 -15.86
N THR A 4 17.41 8.91 -16.84
CA THR A 4 16.59 7.69 -16.74
C THR A 4 16.91 6.93 -15.46
N LEU A 5 15.88 6.53 -14.71
CA LEU A 5 16.03 5.66 -13.55
C LEU A 5 16.08 4.21 -14.04
N ARG A 6 17.21 3.52 -13.85
CA ARG A 6 17.39 2.14 -14.35
C ARG A 6 17.72 1.16 -13.24
N LYS A 7 18.67 1.49 -12.36
CA LYS A 7 19.08 0.60 -11.27
C LYS A 7 18.19 0.84 -10.06
N VAL A 8 17.38 -0.16 -9.70
CA VAL A 8 16.37 -0.03 -8.64
C VAL A 8 16.70 -0.98 -7.50
N ALA A 9 16.90 -0.44 -6.31
CA ALA A 9 17.01 -1.23 -5.09
C ALA A 9 15.63 -1.38 -4.44
N LEU A 10 15.24 -2.60 -4.08
CA LEU A 10 13.98 -2.90 -3.38
C LEU A 10 14.29 -3.48 -1.99
N ILE A 11 13.86 -2.80 -0.93
CA ILE A 11 13.82 -3.36 0.41
C ILE A 11 12.40 -3.84 0.72
N GLY A 12 12.30 -5.01 1.36
CA GLY A 12 11.01 -5.61 1.72
C GLY A 12 10.37 -6.42 0.60
N GLY A 13 11.16 -6.91 -0.36
CA GLY A 13 10.70 -7.69 -1.50
C GLY A 13 10.01 -9.03 -1.17
N SER A 14 9.97 -9.45 0.09
CA SER A 14 9.33 -10.70 0.54
C SER A 14 8.15 -10.51 1.48
N GLY A 15 7.69 -9.27 1.70
CA GLY A 15 6.47 -8.99 2.44
C GLY A 15 5.20 -9.34 1.65
N ASN A 16 4.04 -8.84 2.08
CA ASN A 16 2.79 -9.07 1.34
C ASN A 16 2.77 -8.35 -0.02
N LEU A 17 3.25 -7.11 -0.07
CA LEU A 17 3.29 -6.29 -1.30
C LEU A 17 4.59 -6.53 -2.12
N GLY A 18 5.71 -6.74 -1.44
CA GLY A 18 7.05 -6.81 -2.04
C GLY A 18 7.21 -7.72 -3.25
N PRO A 19 6.69 -8.97 -3.24
CA PRO A 19 6.77 -9.89 -4.38
C PRO A 19 6.11 -9.33 -5.64
N HIS A 20 5.00 -8.59 -5.50
CA HIS A 20 4.29 -7.99 -6.62
C HIS A 20 5.03 -6.77 -7.18
N LEU A 21 5.69 -5.98 -6.32
CA LEU A 21 6.58 -4.89 -6.76
C LEU A 21 7.80 -5.45 -7.50
N LEU A 22 8.41 -6.50 -6.96
CA LEU A 22 9.56 -7.17 -7.58
C LEU A 22 9.19 -7.74 -8.96
N ASP A 23 8.05 -8.43 -9.06
CA ASP A 23 7.55 -8.98 -10.32
C ASP A 23 7.28 -7.86 -11.36
N ALA A 24 6.62 -6.77 -10.96
CA ALA A 24 6.36 -5.64 -11.85
C ALA A 24 7.66 -5.01 -12.37
N LEU A 25 8.63 -4.75 -11.48
CA LEU A 25 9.93 -4.20 -11.87
C LEU A 25 10.72 -5.15 -12.78
N ARG A 26 10.67 -6.47 -12.54
CA ARG A 26 11.38 -7.46 -13.35
C ARG A 26 10.80 -7.68 -14.74
N LYS A 27 9.48 -7.50 -14.89
CA LYS A 27 8.80 -7.61 -16.19
C LYS A 27 9.16 -6.47 -17.13
N ASP A 28 9.58 -5.33 -16.58
CA ASP A 28 10.06 -4.21 -17.37
C ASP A 28 11.57 -4.29 -17.58
N SER A 29 11.96 -4.55 -18.84
CA SER A 29 13.36 -4.66 -19.25
C SER A 29 14.19 -3.38 -19.07
N SER A 30 13.56 -2.22 -18.81
CA SER A 30 14.29 -0.99 -18.52
C SER A 30 14.96 -0.97 -17.16
N PHE A 31 14.55 -1.85 -16.23
CA PHE A 31 15.05 -1.84 -14.85
C PHE A 31 16.02 -2.99 -14.56
N GLU A 32 17.08 -2.67 -13.82
CA GLU A 32 17.96 -3.63 -13.17
C GLU A 32 17.66 -3.63 -11.68
N VAL A 33 17.01 -4.71 -11.21
CA VAL A 33 16.50 -4.78 -9.83
C VAL A 33 17.47 -5.51 -8.92
N THR A 34 17.78 -4.90 -7.78
CA THR A 34 18.50 -5.52 -6.67
C THR A 34 17.57 -5.59 -5.46
N VAL A 35 17.37 -6.77 -4.88
CA VAL A 35 16.67 -6.92 -3.61
C VAL A 35 17.65 -6.78 -2.47
N ILE A 36 17.36 -5.90 -1.52
CA ILE A 36 18.10 -5.76 -0.28
C ILE A 36 17.26 -6.40 0.83
N CYS A 37 17.82 -7.41 1.50
CA CYS A 37 17.13 -8.12 2.56
C CYS A 37 18.00 -8.31 3.80
N ARG A 38 17.35 -8.62 4.92
CA ARG A 38 18.02 -8.91 6.19
C ARG A 38 18.87 -10.17 6.07
N GLN A 39 19.99 -10.21 6.78
CA GLN A 39 20.89 -11.35 6.84
C GLN A 39 20.16 -12.63 7.31
N SER A 40 19.25 -12.51 8.28
CA SER A 40 18.43 -13.62 8.77
C SER A 40 17.34 -14.10 7.79
N SER A 41 17.05 -13.36 6.72
CA SER A 41 15.95 -13.67 5.81
C SER A 41 16.19 -14.99 5.05
N GLN A 42 15.25 -15.93 5.22
CA GLN A 42 15.18 -17.18 4.46
C GLN A 42 14.30 -17.07 3.20
N SER A 43 13.87 -15.85 2.85
CA SER A 43 13.00 -15.62 1.71
C SER A 43 13.69 -16.02 0.41
N GLN A 44 12.96 -16.72 -0.44
CA GLN A 44 13.40 -17.06 -1.79
C GLN A 44 12.86 -16.03 -2.77
N PHE A 45 13.69 -15.64 -3.72
CA PHE A 45 13.33 -14.73 -4.81
C PHE A 45 13.43 -15.49 -6.13
N PRO A 46 12.71 -15.07 -7.18
CA PRO A 46 12.76 -15.80 -8.45
C PRO A 46 14.19 -15.78 -9.01
N ALA A 47 14.52 -16.77 -9.84
CA ALA A 47 15.87 -16.96 -10.37
C ALA A 47 16.45 -15.67 -10.95
N GLU A 48 17.77 -15.51 -10.81
CA GLU A 48 18.55 -14.38 -11.34
C GLU A 48 18.28 -13.01 -10.67
N THR A 49 17.46 -12.94 -9.62
CA THR A 49 17.37 -11.73 -8.79
C THR A 49 18.71 -11.47 -8.09
N LYS A 50 19.29 -10.28 -8.30
CA LYS A 50 20.44 -9.80 -7.52
C LYS A 50 20.00 -9.55 -6.09
N ILE A 51 20.75 -10.08 -5.12
CA ILE A 51 20.43 -9.95 -3.69
C ILE A 51 21.64 -9.38 -2.96
N ILE A 52 21.41 -8.34 -2.15
CA ILE A 52 22.37 -7.85 -1.17
C ILE A 52 21.78 -8.11 0.21
N ARG A 53 22.58 -8.69 1.10
CA ARG A 53 22.19 -8.91 2.48
C ARG A 53 22.85 -7.88 3.39
N VAL A 54 22.07 -7.34 4.31
CA VAL A 54 22.51 -6.40 5.34
C VAL A 54 22.09 -6.90 6.71
N ALA A 55 22.74 -6.45 7.78
CA ALA A 55 22.36 -6.79 9.14
C ALA A 55 20.91 -6.43 9.44
N ASP A 56 20.28 -7.20 10.33
CA ASP A 56 18.84 -7.18 10.58
C ASP A 56 18.29 -5.85 11.09
N ASN A 57 19.13 -5.05 11.74
CA ASN A 57 18.83 -3.72 12.26
C ASN A 57 19.12 -2.59 11.24
N TYR A 58 19.48 -2.92 10.00
CA TYR A 58 19.78 -1.97 8.92
C TYR A 58 20.78 -0.86 9.32
N PRO A 59 22.02 -1.19 9.74
CA PRO A 59 23.04 -0.19 10.05
C PRO A 59 23.26 0.77 8.89
N ILE A 60 23.31 2.07 9.18
CA ILE A 60 23.32 3.13 8.16
C ILE A 60 24.46 2.96 7.14
N ASP A 61 25.62 2.52 7.58
CA ASP A 61 26.80 2.28 6.74
C ASP A 61 26.60 1.10 5.78
N GLU A 62 26.02 -0.01 6.26
CA GLU A 62 25.68 -1.16 5.43
C GLU A 62 24.60 -0.85 4.40
N VAL A 63 23.51 -0.18 4.80
CA VAL A 63 22.45 0.18 3.85
C VAL A 63 22.91 1.25 2.86
N THR A 64 23.74 2.21 3.28
CA THR A 64 24.35 3.18 2.37
C THR A 64 25.22 2.46 1.33
N ALA A 65 26.04 1.50 1.76
CA ALA A 65 26.87 0.71 0.86
C ALA A 65 26.01 -0.11 -0.12
N ALA A 66 24.91 -0.71 0.35
CA ALA A 66 23.97 -1.46 -0.48
C ALA A 66 23.23 -0.59 -1.51
N PHE A 67 22.93 0.67 -1.17
CA PHE A 67 22.28 1.61 -2.07
C PHE A 67 23.21 2.23 -3.12
N ARG A 68 24.52 2.29 -2.89
CA ARG A 68 25.48 2.91 -3.83
C ARG A 68 25.34 2.36 -5.25
N GLY A 69 25.28 3.27 -6.21
CA GLY A 69 25.17 2.94 -7.63
C GLY A 69 23.76 2.61 -8.12
N HIS A 70 22.74 2.68 -7.27
CA HIS A 70 21.33 2.62 -7.67
C HIS A 70 20.79 4.02 -7.98
N ASP A 71 19.90 4.11 -8.96
CA ASP A 71 19.21 5.35 -9.32
C ASP A 71 18.01 5.60 -8.41
N ALA A 72 17.31 4.53 -8.02
CA ALA A 72 16.12 4.59 -7.19
C ALA A 72 16.13 3.54 -6.06
N VAL A 73 15.50 3.89 -4.94
CA VAL A 73 15.26 2.99 -3.80
C VAL A 73 13.76 2.90 -3.56
N VAL A 74 13.23 1.69 -3.48
CA VAL A 74 11.84 1.37 -3.17
C VAL A 74 11.78 0.68 -1.81
N LEU A 75 10.96 1.22 -0.92
CA LEU A 75 10.76 0.68 0.42
C LEU A 75 9.37 0.06 0.52
N SER A 76 9.31 -1.24 0.84
CA SER A 76 8.08 -2.00 1.08
C SER A 76 8.16 -2.69 2.45
N LEU A 77 8.24 -1.87 3.50
CA LEU A 77 8.44 -2.28 4.88
C LEU A 77 7.29 -1.86 5.80
N THR A 78 7.04 -2.66 6.82
CA THR A 78 6.02 -2.39 7.85
C THR A 78 6.57 -1.58 9.03
N PHE A 79 7.90 -1.56 9.22
CA PHE A 79 8.55 -0.98 10.40
C PHE A 79 8.84 0.51 10.21
N THR A 80 8.60 1.30 11.27
CA THR A 80 8.66 2.76 11.21
C THR A 80 9.95 3.36 11.76
N ASP A 81 10.67 2.62 12.60
CA ASP A 81 11.84 3.06 13.37
C ASP A 81 13.12 3.19 12.55
N ILE A 82 13.28 2.40 11.48
CA ILE A 82 14.43 2.47 10.58
C ILE A 82 14.24 3.41 9.39
N MET A 83 13.06 4.01 9.22
CA MET A 83 12.74 4.75 8.01
C MET A 83 13.62 5.98 7.81
N GLU A 84 13.92 6.72 8.87
CA GLU A 84 14.83 7.87 8.80
C GLU A 84 16.24 7.43 8.39
N THR A 85 16.74 6.32 8.95
CA THR A 85 18.02 5.72 8.57
C THR A 85 18.07 5.34 7.09
N LEU A 86 17.00 4.77 6.54
CA LEU A 86 16.94 4.40 5.12
C LEU A 86 16.87 5.62 4.20
N VAL A 87 16.19 6.69 4.61
CA VAL A 87 16.15 7.97 3.88
C VAL A 87 17.56 8.59 3.83
N ASP A 88 18.22 8.69 4.99
CA ASP A 88 19.57 9.25 5.10
C ASP A 88 20.59 8.43 4.31
N ALA A 89 20.50 7.10 4.37
CA ALA A 89 21.34 6.21 3.61
C ALA A 89 21.15 6.37 2.08
N ALA A 90 19.91 6.54 1.61
CA ALA A 90 19.64 6.75 0.19
C ALA A 90 20.27 8.06 -0.31
N ILE A 91 20.14 9.15 0.46
CA ILE A 91 20.76 10.44 0.14
C ILE A 91 22.28 10.31 0.16
N ALA A 92 22.87 9.72 1.21
CA ALA A 92 24.31 9.54 1.34
C ALA A 92 24.91 8.63 0.24
N ALA A 93 24.13 7.69 -0.29
CA ALA A 93 24.51 6.82 -1.39
C ALA A 93 24.41 7.50 -2.78
N GLY A 94 23.85 8.71 -2.86
CA GLY A 94 23.66 9.43 -4.12
C GLY A 94 22.48 8.92 -4.97
N VAL A 95 21.49 8.27 -4.35
CA VAL A 95 20.25 7.84 -5.01
C VAL A 95 19.49 9.07 -5.50
N LYS A 96 18.83 9.00 -6.66
CA LYS A 96 18.10 10.13 -7.26
C LYS A 96 16.62 10.16 -6.87
N ARG A 97 16.02 8.98 -6.69
CA ARG A 97 14.60 8.81 -6.39
C ARG A 97 14.36 7.85 -5.23
N LEU A 98 13.66 8.30 -4.20
CA LEU A 98 13.13 7.46 -3.13
C LEU A 98 11.62 7.22 -3.32
N ILE A 99 11.19 5.95 -3.25
CA ILE A 99 9.79 5.57 -3.09
C ILE A 99 9.65 5.05 -1.65
N PRO A 100 9.28 5.92 -0.67
CA PRO A 100 9.16 5.52 0.72
C PRO A 100 8.01 4.52 0.91
N SER A 101 7.99 3.80 2.04
CA SER A 101 7.00 2.77 2.36
C SER A 101 5.65 3.38 2.78
N MET A 102 5.01 4.02 1.80
CA MET A 102 3.85 4.89 2.00
C MET A 102 2.58 4.36 1.33
N TRP A 103 2.58 3.09 0.99
CA TRP A 103 1.48 2.40 0.32
C TRP A 103 0.22 2.33 1.19
N GLY A 104 -0.96 2.52 0.59
CA GLY A 104 -2.25 2.32 1.26
C GLY A 104 -3.11 3.60 1.35
N GLY A 105 -3.78 3.75 2.49
CA GLY A 105 -4.78 4.81 2.72
C GLY A 105 -4.28 6.26 2.60
N ARG A 106 -5.22 7.20 2.71
CA ARG A 106 -5.03 8.63 2.43
C ARG A 106 -4.10 9.30 3.43
N LEU A 107 -2.84 9.49 3.02
CA LEU A 107 -1.79 10.03 3.88
C LEU A 107 -1.87 11.54 4.04
N ASP A 108 -2.52 12.24 3.12
CA ASP A 108 -2.70 13.70 3.08
C ASP A 108 -4.01 14.16 3.75
N ASP A 109 -4.83 13.23 4.24
CA ASP A 109 -6.08 13.51 4.92
C ASP A 109 -5.88 13.58 6.45
N ALA A 110 -6.23 14.71 7.06
CA ALA A 110 -6.07 14.94 8.49
C ALA A 110 -6.96 14.02 9.35
N GLU A 111 -8.16 13.74 8.87
CA GLU A 111 -9.15 12.91 9.55
C GLU A 111 -8.72 11.43 9.51
N ALA A 112 -8.23 10.96 8.35
CA ALA A 112 -7.69 9.62 8.22
C ALA A 112 -6.51 9.38 9.17
N ARG A 113 -5.64 10.40 9.35
CA ARG A 113 -4.56 10.35 10.34
C ARG A 113 -5.07 10.31 11.78
N GLU A 114 -6.19 10.94 12.07
CA GLU A 114 -6.77 10.91 13.42
C GLU A 114 -7.41 9.54 13.72
N ILE A 115 -8.05 8.91 12.74
CA ILE A 115 -8.80 7.65 12.92
C ILE A 115 -7.89 6.43 12.83
N PHE A 116 -6.96 6.42 11.87
CA PHE A 116 -6.17 5.26 11.52
C PHE A 116 -4.69 5.45 11.92
N PRO A 117 -4.21 4.81 13.02
CA PRO A 117 -2.85 5.01 13.52
C PRO A 117 -1.72 4.82 12.49
N PRO A 118 -1.81 3.85 11.54
CA PRO A 118 -0.81 3.69 10.49
C PRO A 118 -0.74 4.89 9.53
N ALA A 119 -1.85 5.59 9.26
CA ALA A 119 -1.82 6.82 8.47
C ALA A 119 -1.07 7.94 9.21
N ALA A 120 -1.30 8.11 10.52
CA ALA A 120 -0.54 9.07 11.32
C ALA A 120 0.97 8.77 11.34
N ALA A 121 1.34 7.49 11.48
CA ALA A 121 2.75 7.08 11.49
C ALA A 121 3.43 7.37 10.16
N LYS A 122 2.79 7.04 9.03
CA LYS A 122 3.30 7.34 7.68
C LYS A 122 3.36 8.83 7.38
N ALA A 123 2.38 9.61 7.86
CA ALA A 123 2.41 11.07 7.71
C ALA A 123 3.63 11.69 8.41
N ARG A 124 3.98 11.26 9.62
CA ARG A 124 5.20 11.72 10.30
C ARG A 124 6.48 11.37 9.53
N GLN A 125 6.53 10.19 8.94
CA GLN A 125 7.66 9.79 8.10
C GLN A 125 7.75 10.63 6.83
N LEU A 126 6.61 10.97 6.23
CA LEU A 126 6.56 11.86 5.08
C LEU A 126 7.10 13.25 5.41
N ASP A 127 6.80 13.78 6.59
CA ASP A 127 7.34 15.07 7.03
C ASP A 127 8.87 15.04 7.08
N TYR A 128 9.47 13.93 7.54
CA TYR A 128 10.92 13.74 7.49
C TYR A 128 11.47 13.65 6.06
N VAL A 129 10.81 12.88 5.18
CA VAL A 129 11.18 12.77 3.76
C VAL A 129 11.15 14.14 3.08
N LYS A 130 10.11 14.94 3.31
CA LYS A 130 9.97 16.31 2.81
C LYS A 130 11.06 17.24 3.36
N PHE A 131 11.35 17.14 4.65
CA PHE A 131 12.41 17.92 5.29
C PHE A 131 13.79 17.67 4.66
N LYS A 132 14.02 16.47 4.10
CA LYS A 132 15.28 16.07 3.46
C LYS A 132 15.36 16.43 1.97
N GLU A 133 14.35 17.07 1.40
CA GLU A 133 14.38 17.51 0.01
C GLU A 133 15.62 18.39 -0.28
N THR A 134 16.36 18.02 -1.31
CA THR A 134 17.57 18.72 -1.73
C THR A 134 17.75 18.60 -3.24
N LEU A 135 18.54 19.49 -3.83
CA LEU A 135 18.76 19.52 -5.28
C LEU A 135 19.37 18.19 -5.75
N GLY A 136 18.76 17.59 -6.77
CA GLY A 136 19.22 16.33 -7.36
C GLY A 136 18.72 15.05 -6.67
N TRP A 137 17.96 15.19 -5.59
CA TRP A 137 17.25 14.10 -4.92
C TRP A 137 15.74 14.37 -4.92
N SER A 138 14.95 13.32 -5.07
CA SER A 138 13.48 13.43 -5.10
C SER A 138 12.80 12.22 -4.50
N TRP A 139 11.54 12.37 -4.13
CA TRP A 139 10.72 11.28 -3.61
C TRP A 139 9.35 11.21 -4.26
N THR A 140 8.68 10.06 -4.17
CA THR A 140 7.28 9.90 -4.57
C THR A 140 6.53 9.04 -3.56
N GLY A 141 5.54 9.63 -2.87
CA GLY A 141 4.62 8.88 -2.01
C GLY A 141 3.49 8.29 -2.86
N VAL A 142 2.93 7.14 -2.44
CA VAL A 142 1.85 6.48 -3.18
C VAL A 142 0.66 6.23 -2.28
N THR A 143 -0.45 6.91 -2.53
CA THR A 143 -1.74 6.62 -1.90
C THR A 143 -2.58 5.80 -2.85
N CYS A 144 -3.07 4.64 -2.39
CA CYS A 144 -3.76 3.66 -3.21
C CYS A 144 -4.95 2.98 -2.51
N GLY A 145 -5.40 3.51 -1.37
CA GLY A 145 -6.48 2.91 -0.58
C GLY A 145 -6.14 1.49 -0.09
N PRO A 146 -7.15 0.72 0.35
CA PRO A 146 -6.96 -0.68 0.75
C PRO A 146 -6.47 -1.55 -0.40
N PHE A 147 -5.60 -2.52 -0.09
CA PHE A 147 -5.20 -3.56 -1.04
C PHE A 147 -6.34 -4.58 -1.19
N LEU A 148 -7.06 -4.54 -2.31
CA LEU A 148 -8.26 -5.35 -2.53
C LEU A 148 -7.98 -6.85 -2.31
N ASP A 149 -6.91 -7.37 -2.91
CA ASP A 149 -6.51 -8.77 -2.80
C ASP A 149 -6.29 -9.18 -1.34
N LEU A 150 -5.52 -8.38 -0.59
CA LEU A 150 -5.21 -8.65 0.82
C LEU A 150 -6.48 -8.64 1.67
N CYS A 151 -7.32 -7.63 1.48
CA CYS A 151 -8.52 -7.45 2.28
C CYS A 151 -9.54 -8.57 2.04
N ILE A 152 -9.62 -9.11 0.82
CA ILE A 152 -10.42 -10.31 0.53
C ILE A 152 -9.80 -11.54 1.21
N GLN A 153 -8.51 -11.80 0.98
CA GLN A 153 -7.81 -12.98 1.52
C GLN A 153 -7.79 -13.03 3.06
N LYS A 154 -7.80 -11.87 3.72
CA LYS A 154 -7.77 -11.74 5.19
C LYS A 154 -9.13 -11.40 5.79
N ASN A 155 -10.17 -11.34 4.97
CA ASN A 155 -11.53 -10.97 5.38
C ASN A 155 -11.60 -9.61 6.13
N PHE A 156 -10.80 -8.63 5.70
CA PHE A 156 -10.83 -7.29 6.29
C PHE A 156 -12.05 -6.45 5.88
N PHE A 157 -12.83 -6.92 4.89
CA PHE A 157 -14.14 -6.33 4.56
C PHE A 157 -15.30 -6.90 5.37
N GLY A 158 -15.09 -7.96 6.15
CA GLY A 158 -16.12 -8.53 7.01
C GLY A 158 -17.18 -9.36 6.28
N PHE A 159 -16.80 -10.05 5.19
CA PHE A 159 -17.63 -11.02 4.46
C PHE A 159 -16.99 -12.41 4.51
N ASP A 160 -17.61 -13.32 5.26
CA ASP A 160 -17.17 -14.72 5.36
C ASP A 160 -18.01 -15.58 4.42
N SER A 161 -17.39 -16.07 3.33
CA SER A 161 -18.04 -16.92 2.33
C SER A 161 -18.37 -18.32 2.83
N LYS A 162 -17.68 -18.82 3.86
CA LYS A 162 -17.90 -20.18 4.40
C LYS A 162 -19.13 -20.21 5.28
N THR A 163 -19.29 -19.21 6.14
CA THR A 163 -20.48 -19.07 7.00
C THR A 163 -21.61 -18.32 6.31
N ARG A 164 -21.31 -17.61 5.19
CA ARG A 164 -22.23 -16.73 4.46
C ARG A 164 -22.77 -15.61 5.35
N THR A 165 -21.90 -15.10 6.21
CA THR A 165 -22.20 -14.01 7.13
C THR A 165 -21.43 -12.77 6.72
N GLY A 166 -22.00 -11.60 6.98
CA GLY A 166 -21.26 -10.37 6.80
C GLY A 166 -21.80 -9.18 7.58
N ARG A 167 -21.05 -8.10 7.51
CA ARG A 167 -21.43 -6.81 8.10
C ARG A 167 -21.33 -5.70 7.08
N ILE A 168 -22.44 -4.99 6.89
CA ILE A 168 -22.50 -3.75 6.12
C ILE A 168 -22.52 -2.57 7.11
N TRP A 169 -21.86 -1.48 6.73
CA TRP A 169 -21.81 -0.26 7.52
C TRP A 169 -22.67 0.82 6.88
N ASP A 170 -23.48 1.48 7.70
CA ASP A 170 -24.54 2.39 7.29
C ASP A 170 -25.47 1.74 6.25
N ASP A 171 -25.59 2.31 5.05
CA ASP A 171 -26.36 1.75 3.93
C ASP A 171 -25.53 0.86 2.99
N GLY A 172 -24.21 0.82 3.16
CA GLY A 172 -23.28 0.05 2.32
C GLY A 172 -23.05 0.64 0.92
N GLU A 173 -23.62 1.80 0.60
CA GLU A 173 -23.58 2.40 -0.75
C GLU A 173 -22.42 3.38 -0.94
N LYS A 174 -21.77 3.81 0.14
CA LYS A 174 -20.60 4.67 0.05
C LYS A 174 -19.51 4.01 -0.80
N ARG A 175 -19.16 4.65 -1.91
CA ARG A 175 -18.04 4.22 -2.76
C ARG A 175 -16.72 4.61 -2.12
N PHE A 176 -15.72 3.75 -2.27
CA PHE A 176 -14.35 4.00 -1.86
C PHE A 176 -13.38 3.37 -2.88
N ALA A 177 -12.17 3.93 -2.94
CA ALA A 177 -11.16 3.48 -3.87
C ALA A 177 -10.34 2.33 -3.27
N VAL A 178 -10.11 1.30 -4.07
CA VAL A 178 -9.21 0.19 -3.74
C VAL A 178 -8.21 -0.03 -4.86
N THR A 179 -7.10 -0.68 -4.54
CA THR A 179 -6.08 -1.04 -5.54
C THR A 179 -5.67 -2.48 -5.35
N THR A 180 -5.47 -3.22 -6.43
CA THR A 180 -4.90 -4.56 -6.36
C THR A 180 -3.38 -4.46 -6.21
N TYR A 181 -2.72 -5.53 -5.77
CA TYR A 181 -1.25 -5.57 -5.78
C TYR A 181 -0.67 -5.38 -7.18
N LYS A 182 -1.37 -5.85 -8.22
CA LYS A 182 -1.00 -5.62 -9.62
C LYS A 182 -1.06 -4.13 -9.97
N GLY A 183 -2.13 -3.43 -9.60
CA GLY A 183 -2.27 -1.99 -9.81
C GLY A 183 -1.18 -1.18 -9.09
N VAL A 184 -0.80 -1.57 -7.87
CA VAL A 184 0.33 -0.93 -7.16
C VAL A 184 1.67 -1.18 -7.87
N GLY A 185 1.89 -2.37 -8.41
CA GLY A 185 3.06 -2.69 -9.23
C GLY A 185 3.13 -1.84 -10.50
N GLN A 186 2.00 -1.65 -11.19
CA GLN A 186 1.89 -0.74 -12.35
C GLN A 186 2.23 0.70 -11.96
N ALA A 187 1.68 1.18 -10.84
CA ALA A 187 1.97 2.52 -10.34
C ALA A 187 3.47 2.73 -10.11
N LEU A 188 4.16 1.77 -9.46
CA LEU A 188 5.60 1.84 -9.23
C LEU A 188 6.39 1.95 -10.54
N VAL A 189 6.08 1.12 -11.54
CA VAL A 189 6.72 1.17 -12.87
C VAL A 189 6.47 2.52 -13.53
N GLY A 190 5.23 3.00 -13.54
CA GLY A 190 4.86 4.31 -14.06
C GLY A 190 5.61 5.46 -13.39
N ILE A 191 5.79 5.42 -12.06
CA ILE A 191 6.52 6.45 -11.30
C ILE A 191 7.98 6.53 -11.77
N LEU A 192 8.62 5.37 -11.95
CA LEU A 192 10.03 5.31 -12.35
C LEU A 192 10.26 5.74 -13.80
N HIS A 193 9.27 5.55 -14.68
CA HIS A 193 9.28 6.03 -16.06
C HIS A 193 8.96 7.52 -16.21
N ASN A 194 8.23 8.11 -15.25
CA ASN A 194 7.83 9.51 -15.25
C ASN A 194 8.50 10.29 -14.09
N PRO A 195 9.84 10.35 -14.02
CA PRO A 195 10.54 10.90 -12.86
C PRO A 195 10.32 12.42 -12.72
N LEU A 196 9.96 13.16 -13.78
CA LEU A 196 9.73 14.59 -13.65
C LEU A 196 8.35 14.89 -13.06
N GLU A 197 7.33 14.22 -13.59
CA GLU A 197 5.91 14.41 -13.30
C GLU A 197 5.53 13.92 -11.89
N THR A 198 6.35 13.03 -11.32
CA THR A 198 6.12 12.39 -10.02
C THR A 198 7.09 12.86 -8.93
N ALA A 199 7.98 13.80 -9.23
CA ALA A 199 8.96 14.29 -8.26
C ALA A 199 8.30 15.08 -7.11
N ASN A 200 8.70 14.76 -5.88
CA ASN A 200 8.38 15.47 -4.64
C ASN A 200 6.89 15.67 -4.39
N ARG A 201 6.10 14.63 -4.70
CA ARG A 201 4.67 14.63 -4.42
C ARG A 201 4.14 13.25 -4.08
N ILE A 202 2.92 13.25 -3.56
CA ILE A 202 2.10 12.05 -3.45
C ILE A 202 1.39 11.87 -4.78
N VAL A 203 1.38 10.63 -5.28
CA VAL A 203 0.52 10.20 -6.38
C VAL A 203 -0.63 9.38 -5.83
N HIS A 204 -1.79 9.50 -6.47
CA HIS A 204 -3.01 8.82 -6.07
C HIS A 204 -3.43 7.84 -7.15
N VAL A 205 -3.57 6.56 -6.82
CA VAL A 205 -3.93 5.51 -7.79
C VAL A 205 -5.05 4.64 -7.27
N SER A 206 -5.81 4.04 -8.17
CA SER A 206 -6.85 3.08 -7.83
C SER A 206 -7.10 2.08 -8.95
N SER A 207 -7.24 0.80 -8.61
CA SER A 207 -7.68 -0.22 -9.59
C SER A 207 -9.19 -0.15 -9.84
N MET A 208 -9.98 0.33 -8.88
CA MET A 208 -11.43 0.52 -8.98
C MET A 208 -11.98 1.29 -7.79
N GLU A 209 -13.14 1.93 -7.99
CA GLU A 209 -13.99 2.37 -6.89
C GLU A 209 -15.15 1.38 -6.73
N MET A 210 -15.47 1.01 -5.50
CA MET A 210 -16.57 0.09 -5.19
C MET A 210 -17.30 0.48 -3.90
N SER A 211 -18.50 -0.05 -3.69
CA SER A 211 -19.21 -0.03 -2.40
C SER A 211 -19.18 -1.40 -1.69
N LEU A 212 -19.56 -1.46 -0.41
CA LEU A 212 -19.68 -2.75 0.29
C LEU A 212 -20.81 -3.62 -0.28
N ASN A 213 -21.88 -3.00 -0.78
CA ASN A 213 -22.96 -3.71 -1.46
C ASN A 213 -22.48 -4.29 -2.80
N GLU A 214 -21.68 -3.56 -3.57
CA GLU A 214 -21.06 -4.07 -4.80
C GLU A 214 -20.10 -5.24 -4.51
N LEU A 215 -19.30 -5.13 -3.44
CA LEU A 215 -18.42 -6.22 -3.01
C LEU A 215 -19.23 -7.46 -2.60
N LEU A 216 -20.29 -7.30 -1.81
CA LEU A 216 -21.17 -8.41 -1.42
C LEU A 216 -21.80 -9.07 -2.65
N MET A 217 -22.28 -8.29 -3.62
CA MET A 217 -22.81 -8.83 -4.89
C MET A 217 -21.74 -9.65 -5.63
N ALA A 218 -20.51 -9.17 -5.70
CA ALA A 218 -19.42 -9.93 -6.32
C ALA A 218 -19.13 -11.25 -5.58
N TYR A 219 -19.20 -11.27 -4.24
CA TYR A 219 -19.09 -12.51 -3.46
C TYR A 219 -20.24 -13.47 -3.77
N LYS A 220 -21.49 -12.98 -3.85
CA LYS A 220 -22.66 -13.80 -4.22
C LYS A 220 -22.51 -14.39 -5.62
N ASP A 221 -22.05 -13.61 -6.59
CA ASP A 221 -21.83 -14.05 -7.97
C ASP A 221 -20.74 -15.13 -8.06
N VAL A 222 -19.62 -14.95 -7.35
CA VAL A 222 -18.50 -15.90 -7.38
C VAL A 222 -18.83 -17.20 -6.65
N THR A 223 -19.57 -17.11 -5.55
CA THR A 223 -19.97 -18.29 -4.75
C THR A 223 -21.22 -18.98 -5.29
N GLU A 224 -21.93 -18.37 -6.23
CA GLU A 224 -23.24 -18.80 -6.73
C GLU A 224 -24.29 -18.95 -5.59
N VAL A 225 -24.16 -18.16 -4.53
CA VAL A 225 -25.06 -18.18 -3.36
C VAL A 225 -25.62 -16.79 -3.08
N THR A 226 -26.95 -16.64 -3.20
CA THR A 226 -27.64 -15.35 -3.03
C THR A 226 -27.99 -15.02 -1.57
N GLU A 227 -28.24 -16.05 -0.75
CA GLU A 227 -28.65 -15.90 0.65
C GLU A 227 -27.45 -15.75 1.58
N TRP A 228 -27.38 -14.61 2.26
CA TRP A 228 -26.32 -14.23 3.20
C TRP A 228 -26.94 -13.61 4.45
N ASP A 229 -26.43 -13.97 5.62
CA ASP A 229 -26.82 -13.36 6.89
C ASP A 229 -26.03 -12.06 7.09
N ILE A 230 -26.70 -10.93 6.82
CA ILE A 230 -26.09 -9.60 6.84
C ILE A 230 -26.56 -8.83 8.08
N THR A 231 -25.59 -8.40 8.86
CA THR A 231 -25.78 -7.44 9.95
C THR A 231 -25.41 -6.04 9.48
N TYR A 232 -25.99 -5.03 10.15
CA TYR A 232 -25.73 -3.63 9.86
C TYR A 232 -25.08 -2.95 11.07
N GLY A 233 -24.09 -2.10 10.83
CA GLY A 233 -23.44 -1.28 11.86
C GLY A 233 -23.44 0.20 11.50
N ASP A 234 -23.40 1.06 12.52
CA ASP A 234 -23.16 2.50 12.33
C ASP A 234 -21.64 2.75 12.24
N THR A 235 -21.20 3.48 11.22
CA THR A 235 -19.76 3.72 10.98
C THR A 235 -19.09 4.44 12.15
N GLU A 236 -19.73 5.45 12.73
CA GLU A 236 -19.14 6.21 13.85
C GLU A 236 -19.03 5.36 15.12
N ALA A 237 -20.02 4.51 15.41
CA ALA A 237 -19.96 3.54 16.48
C ALA A 237 -18.85 2.52 16.25
N GLY A 238 -18.75 1.97 15.03
CA GLY A 238 -17.68 1.06 14.67
C GLY A 238 -16.28 1.66 14.88
N ILE A 239 -16.09 2.93 14.52
CA ILE A 239 -14.81 3.62 14.74
C ILE A 239 -14.49 3.74 16.23
N ARG A 240 -15.47 4.12 17.06
CA ARG A 240 -15.26 4.21 18.52
C ARG A 240 -14.90 2.85 19.12
N ASP A 241 -15.65 1.81 18.77
CA ASP A 241 -15.49 0.47 19.31
C ASP A 241 -14.14 -0.12 18.88
N ALA A 242 -13.79 0.00 17.60
CA ALA A 242 -12.52 -0.50 17.07
C ALA A 242 -11.31 0.28 17.63
N ARG A 243 -11.43 1.59 17.88
CA ARG A 243 -10.39 2.37 18.57
C ARG A 243 -10.15 1.85 19.99
N GLU A 244 -11.22 1.59 20.72
CA GLU A 244 -11.11 1.08 22.09
C GLU A 244 -10.56 -0.35 22.13
N GLN A 245 -11.01 -1.22 21.23
CA GLN A 245 -10.49 -2.58 21.10
C GLN A 245 -9.00 -2.55 20.74
N HIS A 246 -8.58 -1.76 19.74
CA HIS A 246 -7.17 -1.64 19.38
C HIS A 246 -6.30 -1.16 20.56
N ARG A 247 -6.84 -0.28 21.41
CA ARG A 247 -6.13 0.26 22.58
C ARG A 247 -6.01 -0.75 23.73
N THR A 248 -7.02 -1.58 23.93
CA THR A 248 -7.16 -2.42 25.13
C THR A 248 -6.89 -3.90 24.89
N ALA A 249 -7.00 -4.37 23.65
CA ALA A 249 -6.79 -5.77 23.31
C ALA A 249 -5.37 -6.22 23.63
N TRP A 250 -5.28 -7.33 24.34
CA TRP A 250 -4.02 -7.96 24.71
C TRP A 250 -3.43 -8.75 23.53
N GLU A 251 -4.28 -9.55 22.90
CA GLU A 251 -3.90 -10.40 21.78
C GLU A 251 -3.51 -9.58 20.55
N PHE A 252 -2.47 -10.04 19.85
CA PHE A 252 -2.02 -9.39 18.62
C PHE A 252 -3.06 -9.50 17.50
N GLY A 253 -3.76 -10.64 17.41
CA GLY A 253 -4.81 -10.87 16.42
C GLY A 253 -5.93 -9.85 16.52
N ASP A 254 -6.51 -9.71 17.71
CA ASP A 254 -7.62 -8.78 17.99
C ASP A 254 -7.24 -7.33 17.72
N ARG A 255 -6.00 -6.93 18.05
CA ARG A 255 -5.48 -5.60 17.70
C ARG A 255 -5.41 -5.40 16.19
N MET A 256 -4.94 -6.40 15.44
CA MET A 256 -4.85 -6.32 13.98
C MET A 256 -6.22 -6.32 13.31
N GLU A 257 -7.19 -7.06 13.84
CA GLU A 257 -8.58 -7.04 13.37
C GLU A 257 -9.21 -5.66 13.60
N ALA A 258 -9.09 -5.11 14.80
CA ALA A 258 -9.56 -3.76 15.12
C ALA A 258 -8.88 -2.70 14.22
N LEU A 259 -7.58 -2.86 13.95
CA LEU A 259 -6.83 -1.98 13.05
C LEU A 259 -7.34 -2.07 11.61
N ALA A 260 -7.58 -3.28 11.10
CA ALA A 260 -8.12 -3.50 9.77
C ALA A 260 -9.52 -2.88 9.63
N LEU A 261 -10.36 -3.04 10.65
CA LEU A 261 -11.68 -2.42 10.70
C LEU A 261 -11.58 -0.89 10.72
N LEU A 262 -10.69 -0.29 11.52
CA LEU A 262 -10.46 1.15 11.49
C LEU A 262 -10.03 1.64 10.11
N GLY A 263 -9.17 0.88 9.42
CA GLY A 263 -8.77 1.17 8.05
C GLY A 263 -9.97 1.22 7.11
N LEU A 264 -10.83 0.19 7.13
CA LEU A 264 -12.06 0.15 6.33
C LEU A 264 -13.00 1.32 6.67
N LEU A 265 -13.31 1.51 7.95
CA LEU A 265 -14.27 2.53 8.40
C LEU A 265 -13.82 3.95 8.06
N THR A 266 -12.51 4.20 8.07
CA THR A 266 -11.94 5.48 7.61
C THR A 266 -12.24 5.73 6.14
N GLU A 267 -12.17 4.69 5.31
CA GLU A 267 -12.42 4.80 3.87
C GLU A 267 -13.91 4.89 3.52
N ILE A 268 -14.83 4.40 4.36
CA ILE A 268 -16.27 4.42 4.09
C ILE A 268 -17.06 5.43 4.94
N ARG A 269 -16.38 6.26 5.73
CA ARG A 269 -17.00 7.36 6.48
C ARG A 269 -17.65 8.37 5.52
N LYS A 270 -18.69 9.07 5.97
CA LYS A 270 -19.47 10.01 5.14
C LYS A 270 -18.60 11.06 4.42
N GLU A 271 -17.63 11.62 5.14
CA GLU A 271 -16.65 12.61 4.63
C GLU A 271 -15.39 11.96 4.02
N GLY A 272 -15.18 10.66 4.26
CA GLY A 272 -14.15 9.84 3.61
C GLY A 272 -14.58 9.32 2.23
N GLY A 273 -13.78 8.44 1.63
CA GLY A 273 -14.24 7.52 0.58
C GLY A 273 -14.52 8.07 -0.81
N ALA A 274 -13.68 7.59 -1.74
CA ALA A 274 -13.62 7.80 -3.19
C ALA A 274 -12.87 9.06 -3.65
N HIS A 275 -12.00 8.86 -4.66
CA HIS A 275 -11.39 9.95 -5.41
C HIS A 275 -12.46 10.69 -6.24
N SER A 276 -13.69 10.17 -6.33
CA SER A 276 -14.80 10.84 -7.01
C SER A 276 -15.30 12.11 -6.31
N GLY A 277 -14.92 12.36 -5.04
CA GLY A 277 -15.00 13.69 -4.42
C GLY A 277 -13.97 14.69 -4.99
N THR A 278 -12.97 14.19 -5.69
CA THR A 278 -11.92 14.92 -6.39
C THR A 278 -11.85 14.49 -7.86
N LYS A 279 -12.87 14.89 -8.65
CA LYS A 279 -12.82 14.86 -10.12
C LYS A 279 -11.39 15.22 -10.61
N GLY A 280 -10.64 14.24 -11.11
CA GLY A 280 -9.34 14.45 -11.77
C GLY A 280 -8.05 14.16 -10.98
N ILE A 281 -8.07 13.45 -9.85
CA ILE A 281 -6.86 13.20 -9.03
C ILE A 281 -6.20 11.81 -9.21
N ALA A 282 -6.83 10.85 -9.89
CA ALA A 282 -6.18 9.57 -10.13
C ALA A 282 -5.05 9.74 -11.17
N ASP A 283 -3.80 9.51 -10.74
CA ASP A 283 -2.60 9.47 -11.58
C ASP A 283 -2.54 8.21 -12.46
N ASN A 284 -3.64 7.45 -12.54
CA ASN A 284 -3.76 6.21 -13.29
C ASN A 284 -3.29 6.34 -14.75
N ASP A 285 -3.74 7.38 -15.47
CA ASP A 285 -3.39 7.57 -16.87
C ASP A 285 -1.89 7.87 -17.04
N LEU A 286 -1.33 8.72 -16.17
CA LEU A 286 0.10 9.05 -16.14
C LEU A 286 0.96 7.81 -15.85
N LEU A 287 0.48 6.96 -14.94
CA LEU A 287 1.25 5.83 -14.40
C LEU A 287 0.92 4.50 -15.06
N GLY A 288 -0.05 4.45 -15.98
CA GLY A 288 -0.49 3.23 -16.64
C GLY A 288 -1.22 2.24 -15.73
N VAL A 289 -1.88 2.71 -14.67
CA VAL A 289 -2.68 1.84 -13.78
C VAL A 289 -4.04 1.58 -14.40
N ALA A 290 -4.28 0.31 -14.74
CA ALA A 290 -5.51 -0.11 -15.39
C ALA A 290 -6.68 -0.23 -14.39
N GLN A 291 -7.89 0.07 -14.85
CA GLN A 291 -9.10 -0.30 -14.13
C GLN A 291 -9.33 -1.82 -14.22
N GLU A 292 -9.79 -2.43 -13.13
CA GLU A 292 -9.95 -3.88 -13.01
C GLU A 292 -11.40 -4.27 -12.71
N ASN A 293 -11.73 -5.54 -12.89
CA ASN A 293 -13.09 -6.06 -12.70
C ASN A 293 -13.23 -6.66 -11.29
N LEU A 294 -14.18 -6.13 -10.50
CA LEU A 294 -14.40 -6.55 -9.12
C LEU A 294 -14.71 -8.05 -8.97
N VAL A 295 -15.59 -8.60 -9.80
CA VAL A 295 -15.98 -10.03 -9.74
C VAL A 295 -14.77 -10.93 -10.01
N GLU A 296 -13.94 -10.58 -10.98
CA GLU A 296 -12.72 -11.34 -11.27
C GLU A 296 -11.70 -11.23 -10.13
N CYS A 297 -11.53 -10.04 -9.54
CA CYS A 297 -10.67 -9.87 -8.37
C CYS A 297 -11.15 -10.71 -7.17
N VAL A 298 -12.45 -10.77 -6.91
CA VAL A 298 -13.03 -11.64 -5.88
C VAL A 298 -12.77 -13.11 -6.21
N ARG A 299 -13.03 -13.54 -7.45
CA ARG A 299 -12.80 -14.92 -7.90
C ARG A 299 -11.36 -15.39 -7.70
N GLN A 300 -10.39 -14.53 -7.94
CA GLN A 300 -8.96 -14.86 -7.83
C GLN A 300 -8.47 -14.93 -6.38
N ASN A 301 -9.14 -14.24 -5.45
CA ASN A 301 -8.66 -14.04 -4.08
C ASN A 301 -9.50 -14.72 -3.00
N LEU A 302 -10.71 -15.16 -3.33
CA LEU A 302 -11.58 -15.89 -2.43
C LEU A 302 -11.08 -17.34 -2.30
N THR A 303 -10.74 -17.76 -1.08
CA THR A 303 -10.22 -19.10 -0.74
C THR A 303 -11.21 -19.97 -0.01
#